data_AF-A0ABC8U4T9-F1
#
_entry.id   AF-A0ABC8U4T9-F1
#
_cell.length_a   1.000
_cell.length_b   1.000
_cell.length_c   1.000
_cell.angle_alpha   90.00
_cell.angle_beta   90.00
_cell.angle_gamma   90.00
#
_symmetry.space_group_name_H-M   'P 1'
#
loop_
_entity.id
_entity.type
_entity.pdbx_description
1 polymer ?
#
loop_
_entity_poly.entity_id
_entity_poly.type
_entity_poly.pdbx_seq_one_letter_code
_entity_poly.pdbx_strand_id
1 'polypeptide(L)'
;MRQTTKSYMSIESIEDGIVGNSVSMKAKLSWATLHSLLHSERAAHRQNGYVWLGDLLITQISEERGASIWSNIRKLQQKIVLAGINDYSAALDVPLPIWLMCGLLKSKNNLIRWGFLFVLERLLMRCKFLLDENELQHSNSTEGVGHFHDESRLEKANAVIDIMSSALSLVAQINETDRMNILKMCDVLFSQLCLKVLPATAMPFRDAMHDDKSFNCSDWNKKVDAGDHQPLKENCWEESMEDNNKFGNGDNPGFETASMAALLLRGQAIVPMQLVARVPAALFYWPLIQLAGAATDNIALGVSVGSKGRGNLPGATSDIRATLLLLLIGKCTADPAAFQEVGGEEFFRELLDDTDSRVAYHSSTFLLKRMMTEESESYQRMLHSLVSRAQQSNNEKLLENPYLQIRGLIQLANE
;
A
#
# COMPACT_ATOMS: atom_id res chain seq x y z
N MET A 1 18.13 -33.85 -41.91
CA MET A 1 18.25 -35.21 -41.31
C MET A 1 17.71 -35.12 -39.89
N ARG A 2 16.53 -35.71 -39.65
CA ARG A 2 15.77 -35.66 -38.38
C ARG A 2 16.43 -36.56 -37.33
N GLN A 3 16.66 -36.06 -36.12
CA GLN A 3 16.81 -36.88 -34.91
C GLN A 3 15.82 -36.38 -33.86
N THR A 4 14.61 -36.91 -33.95
CA THR A 4 13.61 -36.93 -32.88
C THR A 4 13.92 -38.11 -31.96
N THR A 5 14.28 -37.82 -30.72
CA THR A 5 14.39 -38.79 -29.64
C THR A 5 13.00 -39.31 -29.26
N LYS A 6 12.92 -40.64 -29.19
CA LYS A 6 11.76 -41.45 -28.82
C LYS A 6 11.41 -41.26 -27.33
N SER A 7 10.13 -41.05 -27.02
CA SER A 7 9.43 -41.75 -25.93
C SER A 7 7.98 -41.23 -25.78
N TYR A 8 7.02 -41.85 -26.46
CA TYR A 8 5.60 -41.81 -26.07
C TYR A 8 4.94 -43.10 -26.54
N MET A 9 5.09 -44.16 -25.75
CA MET A 9 4.27 -45.37 -25.80
C MET A 9 4.22 -45.96 -24.39
N SER A 10 3.27 -45.51 -23.57
CA SER A 10 2.66 -46.32 -22.48
C SER A 10 1.73 -45.45 -21.62
N ILE A 11 0.54 -45.09 -22.12
CA ILE A 11 -0.62 -44.80 -21.27
C ILE A 11 -1.84 -45.38 -21.98
N GLU A 12 -2.00 -46.70 -21.88
CA GLU A 12 -3.25 -47.39 -22.20
C GLU A 12 -3.21 -48.76 -21.50
N SER A 13 -3.37 -48.72 -20.20
CA SER A 13 -3.90 -49.80 -19.36
C SER A 13 -3.89 -49.31 -17.91
N ILE A 14 -4.90 -49.72 -17.14
CA ILE A 14 -5.22 -49.27 -15.77
C ILE A 14 -6.23 -48.09 -15.71
N GLU A 15 -7.29 -48.19 -16.52
CA GLU A 15 -8.66 -47.99 -16.01
C GLU A 15 -9.04 -49.35 -15.41
N ASP A 16 -9.42 -49.52 -14.13
CA ASP A 16 -10.77 -49.18 -13.67
C ASP A 16 -10.91 -49.23 -12.13
N GLY A 17 -9.84 -48.97 -11.36
CA GLY A 17 -9.83 -49.10 -9.88
C GLY A 17 -9.02 -48.07 -9.07
N ILE A 18 -8.43 -47.06 -9.72
CA ILE A 18 -7.41 -46.15 -9.13
C ILE A 18 -7.81 -44.66 -9.22
N VAL A 19 -9.10 -44.35 -9.32
CA VAL A 19 -9.53 -42.95 -9.54
C VAL A 19 -9.25 -42.07 -8.32
N GLY A 20 -9.45 -42.56 -7.09
CA GLY A 20 -9.17 -41.80 -5.86
C GLY A 20 -7.69 -41.51 -5.59
N ASN A 21 -6.81 -42.49 -5.84
CA ASN A 21 -5.36 -42.32 -5.63
C ASN A 21 -4.71 -41.44 -6.69
N SER A 22 -5.17 -41.49 -7.95
CA SER A 22 -4.62 -40.68 -9.04
C SER A 22 -4.93 -39.18 -8.87
N VAL A 23 -6.12 -38.83 -8.40
CA VAL A 23 -6.51 -37.42 -8.12
C VAL A 23 -5.72 -36.87 -6.94
N SER A 24 -5.59 -37.63 -5.85
CA SER A 24 -4.77 -37.23 -4.70
C SER A 24 -3.30 -37.02 -5.08
N MET A 25 -2.76 -37.89 -5.94
CA MET A 25 -1.37 -37.80 -6.40
C MET A 25 -1.14 -36.62 -7.35
N LYS A 26 -2.10 -36.33 -8.25
CA LYS A 26 -2.10 -35.13 -9.09
C LYS A 26 -2.16 -33.85 -8.24
N ALA A 27 -3.02 -33.80 -7.22
CA ALA A 27 -3.10 -32.66 -6.32
C ALA A 27 -1.79 -32.42 -5.56
N LYS A 28 -1.17 -33.48 -5.02
CA LYS A 28 0.14 -33.39 -4.36
C LYS A 28 1.23 -32.86 -5.31
N LEU A 29 1.24 -33.33 -6.56
CA LEU A 29 2.17 -32.84 -7.58
C LEU A 29 1.94 -31.36 -7.91
N SER A 30 0.69 -30.92 -8.03
CA SER A 30 0.36 -29.50 -8.24
C SER A 30 0.86 -28.62 -7.10
N TRP A 31 0.68 -29.05 -5.84
CA TRP A 31 1.19 -28.32 -4.68
C TRP A 31 2.72 -28.29 -4.62
N ALA A 32 3.38 -29.41 -4.92
CA ALA A 32 4.83 -29.46 -5.02
C ALA A 32 5.35 -28.52 -6.13
N THR A 33 4.68 -28.52 -7.28
CA THR A 33 5.01 -27.63 -8.41
C THR A 33 4.88 -26.17 -8.02
N LEU A 34 3.76 -25.80 -7.39
CA LEU A 34 3.56 -24.43 -6.90
C LEU A 34 4.63 -24.05 -5.89
N HIS A 35 4.94 -24.91 -4.93
CA HIS A 35 6.01 -24.66 -3.96
C HIS A 35 7.37 -24.42 -4.65
N SER A 36 7.72 -25.24 -5.65
CA SER A 36 8.94 -25.07 -6.46
C SER A 36 8.95 -23.77 -7.26
N LEU A 37 7.81 -23.32 -7.78
CA LEU A 37 7.70 -22.04 -8.48
C LEU A 37 7.93 -20.87 -7.51
N LEU A 38 7.25 -20.87 -6.36
CA LEU A 38 7.32 -19.82 -5.34
C LEU A 38 8.75 -19.60 -4.81
N HIS A 39 9.56 -20.66 -4.77
CA HIS A 39 10.94 -20.65 -4.28
C HIS A 39 11.98 -20.72 -5.40
N SER A 40 11.58 -20.63 -6.67
CA SER A 40 12.49 -20.74 -7.81
C SER A 40 13.55 -19.63 -7.79
N GLU A 41 14.76 -19.89 -8.27
CA GLU A 41 15.78 -18.85 -8.45
C GLU A 41 15.45 -17.91 -9.62
N ARG A 42 14.64 -18.37 -10.58
CA ARG A 42 14.26 -17.61 -11.76
C ARG A 42 13.06 -16.70 -11.47
N ALA A 43 13.21 -15.40 -11.68
CA ALA A 43 12.18 -14.41 -11.42
C ALA A 43 10.84 -14.71 -12.12
N ALA A 44 10.87 -15.08 -13.41
CA ALA A 44 9.67 -15.43 -14.17
C ALA A 44 8.89 -16.62 -13.57
N HIS A 45 9.59 -17.62 -13.03
CA HIS A 45 8.95 -18.79 -12.42
C HIS A 45 8.31 -18.42 -11.08
N ARG A 46 8.98 -17.59 -10.27
CA ARG A 46 8.42 -17.04 -9.03
C ARG A 46 7.17 -16.21 -9.31
N GLN A 47 7.23 -15.31 -10.28
CA GLN A 47 6.11 -14.46 -10.65
C GLN A 47 4.89 -15.27 -11.09
N ASN A 48 5.09 -16.31 -11.92
CA ASN A 48 4.03 -17.23 -12.28
C ASN A 48 3.47 -17.99 -11.07
N GLY A 49 4.35 -18.42 -10.14
CA GLY A 49 3.93 -19.02 -8.87
C GLY A 49 3.07 -18.07 -8.03
N TYR A 50 3.43 -16.79 -7.94
CA TYR A 50 2.67 -15.78 -7.20
C TYR A 50 1.31 -15.48 -7.86
N VAL A 51 1.28 -15.38 -9.19
CA VAL A 51 0.02 -15.22 -9.94
C VAL A 51 -0.91 -16.40 -9.68
N TRP A 52 -0.40 -17.63 -9.78
CA TRP A 52 -1.17 -18.83 -9.54
C TRP A 52 -1.69 -18.89 -8.09
N LEU A 53 -0.85 -18.56 -7.10
CA LEU A 53 -1.27 -18.49 -5.71
C LEU A 53 -2.38 -17.45 -5.48
N GLY A 54 -2.25 -16.28 -6.11
CA GLY A 54 -3.29 -15.24 -6.06
C GLY A 54 -4.62 -15.72 -6.64
N ASP A 55 -4.59 -16.40 -7.78
CA ASP A 55 -5.81 -16.93 -8.42
C ASP A 55 -6.46 -18.04 -7.55
N LEU A 56 -5.65 -18.89 -6.90
CA LEU A 56 -6.15 -19.88 -5.93
C LEU A 56 -6.80 -19.24 -4.70
N LEU A 57 -6.28 -18.10 -4.20
CA LEU A 57 -6.91 -17.38 -3.09
C LEU A 57 -8.26 -16.80 -3.51
N ILE A 58 -8.37 -16.32 -4.74
CA ILE A 58 -9.62 -15.81 -5.29
C ILE A 58 -10.67 -16.91 -5.48
N THR A 59 -10.27 -18.09 -5.95
CA THR A 59 -11.21 -19.21 -6.06
C THR A 59 -11.77 -19.63 -4.71
N GLN A 60 -10.99 -19.53 -3.62
CA GLN A 60 -11.51 -19.77 -2.25
C GLN A 60 -12.64 -18.80 -1.87
N ILE A 61 -12.62 -17.56 -2.37
CA ILE A 61 -13.68 -16.57 -2.10
C ILE A 61 -14.93 -16.89 -2.94
N SER A 62 -14.77 -17.34 -4.18
CA SER A 62 -15.88 -17.53 -5.12
C SER A 62 -16.57 -18.89 -5.03
N GLU A 63 -15.88 -19.95 -4.60
CA GLU A 63 -16.39 -21.33 -4.69
C GLU A 63 -17.22 -21.79 -3.47
N GLU A 64 -17.22 -21.06 -2.35
CA GLU A 64 -17.94 -21.49 -1.13
C GLU A 64 -19.47 -21.38 -1.32
N ARG A 65 -20.09 -22.48 -1.74
CA ARG A 65 -21.54 -22.57 -2.03
C ARG A 65 -22.37 -22.20 -0.80
N GLY A 66 -23.21 -21.17 -0.95
CA GLY A 66 -24.24 -20.77 0.04
C GLY A 66 -23.84 -19.61 0.94
N ALA A 67 -22.60 -19.15 0.88
CA ALA A 67 -22.11 -18.00 1.64
C ALA A 67 -21.99 -16.76 0.72
N SER A 68 -22.35 -15.57 1.22
CA SER A 68 -22.17 -14.34 0.44
C SER A 68 -20.68 -14.02 0.27
N ILE A 69 -20.31 -13.38 -0.84
CA ILE A 69 -18.92 -12.95 -1.11
C ILE A 69 -18.35 -12.15 0.07
N TRP A 70 -19.17 -11.31 0.69
CA TRP A 70 -18.84 -10.57 1.91
C TRP A 70 -18.42 -11.46 3.08
N SER A 71 -19.19 -12.52 3.35
CA SER A 71 -18.87 -13.46 4.42
C SER A 71 -17.58 -14.24 4.13
N ASN A 72 -17.34 -14.57 2.85
CA ASN A 72 -16.12 -15.29 2.43
C ASN A 72 -14.88 -14.40 2.56
N ILE A 73 -14.98 -13.10 2.21
CA ILE A 73 -13.91 -12.11 2.42
C ILE A 73 -13.59 -11.98 3.91
N ARG A 74 -14.61 -11.89 4.78
CA ARG A 74 -14.39 -11.82 6.24
C ARG A 74 -13.74 -13.09 6.78
N LYS A 75 -14.17 -14.27 6.33
CA LYS A 75 -13.53 -15.55 6.69
C LYS A 75 -12.08 -15.59 6.22
N LEU A 76 -11.81 -15.15 4.99
CA LEU A 76 -10.46 -15.08 4.44
C LEU A 76 -9.55 -14.21 5.31
N GLN A 77 -10.01 -13.01 5.66
CA GLN A 77 -9.29 -12.10 6.56
C GLN A 77 -8.94 -12.78 7.89
N GLN A 78 -9.93 -13.41 8.55
CA GLN A 78 -9.71 -14.12 9.82
C GLN A 78 -8.70 -15.28 9.67
N LYS A 79 -8.80 -16.05 8.58
CA LYS A 79 -7.90 -17.17 8.30
C LYS A 79 -6.46 -16.70 7.99
N ILE A 80 -6.28 -15.53 7.36
CA ILE A 80 -4.95 -14.91 7.15
C ILE A 80 -4.29 -14.58 8.50
N VAL A 81 -5.03 -13.95 9.42
CA VAL A 81 -4.51 -13.64 10.76
C VAL A 81 -4.11 -14.92 11.50
N LEU A 82 -4.98 -15.93 11.47
CA LEU A 82 -4.74 -17.22 12.12
C LEU A 82 -3.51 -17.94 11.57
N ALA A 83 -3.35 -17.96 10.24
CA ALA A 83 -2.23 -18.62 9.56
C ALA A 83 -0.91 -17.85 9.67
N GLY A 84 -0.96 -16.53 9.85
CA GLY A 84 0.21 -15.70 10.04
C GLY A 84 0.95 -15.99 11.35
N ILE A 85 0.19 -16.27 12.41
CA ILE A 85 0.71 -16.46 13.77
C ILE A 85 1.09 -17.93 14.02
N ASN A 86 0.29 -18.87 13.52
CA ASN A 86 0.48 -20.30 13.81
C ASN A 86 1.33 -20.98 12.75
N ASP A 87 1.93 -22.13 13.10
CA ASP A 87 2.47 -23.05 12.10
C ASP A 87 1.36 -23.94 11.52
N TYR A 88 1.66 -24.54 10.37
CA TYR A 88 0.68 -25.37 9.66
C TYR A 88 0.12 -26.44 10.59
N SER A 89 -1.20 -26.42 10.74
CA SER A 89 -1.94 -27.44 11.50
C SER A 89 -3.23 -27.78 10.76
N ALA A 90 -3.44 -29.07 10.56
CA ALA A 90 -4.66 -29.59 9.94
C ALA A 90 -5.92 -29.33 10.79
N ALA A 91 -5.76 -29.00 12.07
CA ALA A 91 -6.88 -28.74 12.99
C ALA A 91 -7.49 -27.33 12.83
N LEU A 92 -6.78 -26.39 12.21
CA LEU A 92 -7.18 -24.97 12.17
C LEU A 92 -8.14 -24.64 11.00
N ASP A 93 -8.55 -25.61 10.19
CA ASP A 93 -9.43 -25.44 9.03
C ASP A 93 -9.02 -24.26 8.10
N VAL A 94 -7.72 -23.99 7.99
CA VAL A 94 -7.21 -22.95 7.09
C VAL A 94 -6.86 -23.58 5.74
N PRO A 95 -7.41 -23.08 4.60
CA PRO A 95 -7.05 -23.53 3.28
C PRO A 95 -5.55 -23.39 2.97
N LEU A 96 -5.01 -24.37 2.25
CA LEU A 96 -3.59 -24.42 1.88
C LEU A 96 -3.07 -23.18 1.12
N PRO A 97 -3.84 -22.51 0.23
CA PRO A 97 -3.39 -21.24 -0.36
C PRO A 97 -3.03 -20.16 0.66
N ILE A 98 -3.79 -20.06 1.76
CA ILE A 98 -3.54 -19.07 2.81
C ILE A 98 -2.27 -19.43 3.57
N TRP A 99 -2.08 -20.72 3.90
CA TRP A 99 -0.84 -21.20 4.50
C TRP A 99 0.39 -20.93 3.64
N LEU A 100 0.29 -21.14 2.33
CA LEU A 100 1.38 -20.85 1.40
C LEU A 100 1.68 -19.36 1.34
N MET A 101 0.65 -18.51 1.26
CA MET A 101 0.82 -17.06 1.29
C MET A 101 1.54 -16.62 2.58
N CYS A 102 1.03 -16.99 3.75
CA CYS A 102 1.68 -16.67 5.04
C CYS A 102 3.07 -17.30 5.17
N GLY A 103 3.30 -18.47 4.57
CA GLY A 103 4.60 -19.14 4.52
C GLY A 103 5.66 -18.37 3.73
N LEU A 104 5.27 -17.62 2.69
CA LEU A 104 6.19 -16.72 1.97
C LEU A 104 6.83 -15.70 2.91
N LEU A 105 6.02 -15.16 3.84
CA LEU A 105 6.45 -14.17 4.82
C LEU A 105 7.42 -14.75 5.87
N LYS A 106 7.29 -16.05 6.19
CA LYS A 106 8.18 -16.77 7.10
C LYS A 106 9.53 -17.17 6.46
N SER A 107 9.72 -16.92 5.17
CA SER A 107 10.96 -17.26 4.48
C SER A 107 12.13 -16.41 4.96
N LYS A 108 13.33 -17.01 5.03
CA LYS A 108 14.58 -16.29 5.30
C LYS A 108 15.03 -15.39 4.14
N ASN A 109 14.46 -15.58 2.94
CA ASN A 109 14.84 -14.84 1.75
C ASN A 109 13.91 -13.64 1.55
N ASN A 110 14.46 -12.43 1.57
CA ASN A 110 13.74 -11.17 1.37
C ASN A 110 12.96 -11.14 0.06
N LEU A 111 13.51 -11.73 -1.01
CA LEU A 111 12.85 -11.80 -2.33
C LEU A 111 11.62 -12.72 -2.32
N ILE A 112 11.61 -13.74 -1.47
CA ILE A 112 10.45 -14.63 -1.29
C ILE A 112 9.40 -13.91 -0.43
N ARG A 113 9.83 -13.20 0.60
CA ARG A 113 8.95 -12.34 1.42
C ARG A 113 8.30 -11.24 0.57
N TRP A 114 9.00 -10.68 -0.41
CA TRP A 114 8.40 -9.77 -1.40
C TRP A 114 7.21 -10.39 -2.14
N GLY A 115 7.27 -11.70 -2.41
CA GLY A 115 6.17 -12.47 -3.01
C GLY A 115 4.88 -12.40 -2.21
N PHE A 116 4.94 -12.33 -0.86
CA PHE A 116 3.75 -12.13 -0.03
C PHE A 116 3.04 -10.81 -0.37
N LEU A 117 3.81 -9.72 -0.49
CA LEU A 117 3.29 -8.38 -0.81
C LEU A 117 2.71 -8.32 -2.22
N PHE A 118 3.35 -9.00 -3.18
CA PHE A 118 2.85 -9.10 -4.55
C PHE A 118 1.51 -9.85 -4.61
N VAL A 119 1.42 -11.01 -3.93
CA VAL A 119 0.19 -11.79 -3.86
C VAL A 119 -0.92 -10.99 -3.17
N LEU A 120 -0.59 -10.28 -2.09
CA LEU A 120 -1.53 -9.41 -1.37
C LEU A 120 -2.07 -8.30 -2.28
N GLU A 121 -1.21 -7.58 -2.99
CA GLU A 121 -1.64 -6.51 -3.90
C GLU A 121 -2.63 -7.02 -4.95
N ARG A 122 -2.31 -8.16 -5.58
CA ARG A 122 -3.19 -8.79 -6.56
C ARG A 122 -4.50 -9.26 -5.93
N LEU A 123 -4.45 -9.83 -4.73
CA LEU A 123 -5.64 -10.24 -3.97
C LEU A 123 -6.55 -9.03 -3.70
N LEU A 124 -6.00 -7.92 -3.21
CA LEU A 124 -6.77 -6.71 -2.92
C LEU A 124 -7.42 -6.14 -4.18
N MET A 125 -6.69 -6.08 -5.30
CA MET A 125 -7.23 -5.65 -6.58
C MET A 125 -8.37 -6.55 -7.06
N ARG A 126 -8.22 -7.88 -6.96
CA ARG A 126 -9.27 -8.83 -7.35
C ARG A 126 -10.48 -8.80 -6.41
N CYS A 127 -10.29 -8.60 -5.11
CA CYS A 127 -11.39 -8.41 -4.16
C CYS A 127 -12.22 -7.16 -4.49
N LYS A 128 -11.59 -6.05 -4.92
CA LYS A 128 -12.31 -4.86 -5.40
C LYS A 128 -13.22 -5.22 -6.58
N PHE A 129 -12.69 -5.90 -7.59
CA PHE A 129 -13.47 -6.33 -8.75
C PHE A 129 -14.62 -7.26 -8.37
N LEU A 130 -14.38 -8.25 -7.51
CA LEU A 130 -15.44 -9.17 -7.08
C LEU A 130 -16.57 -8.46 -6.32
N LEU A 131 -16.23 -7.49 -5.47
CA LEU A 131 -17.22 -6.70 -4.74
C LEU A 131 -18.02 -5.79 -5.69
N ASP A 132 -17.40 -5.30 -6.76
CA ASP A 132 -18.07 -4.50 -7.78
C ASP A 132 -18.98 -5.34 -8.69
N GLU A 133 -18.53 -6.52 -9.11
CA GLU A 133 -19.35 -7.47 -9.87
C GLU A 133 -20.58 -7.95 -9.08
N ASN A 134 -20.42 -8.21 -7.79
CA ASN A 134 -21.53 -8.61 -6.92
C ASN A 134 -22.61 -7.53 -6.81
N GLU A 135 -22.22 -6.25 -6.79
CA GLU A 135 -23.17 -5.13 -6.78
C GLU A 135 -23.96 -5.04 -8.10
N LEU A 136 -23.30 -5.21 -9.25
CA LEU A 136 -23.99 -5.25 -10.55
C LEU A 136 -25.01 -6.40 -10.64
N GLN A 137 -24.70 -7.56 -10.06
CA GLN A 137 -25.62 -8.69 -10.06
C GLN A 137 -26.86 -8.45 -9.16
N HIS A 138 -26.71 -7.71 -8.06
CA HIS A 138 -27.80 -7.40 -7.14
C HIS A 138 -28.61 -6.14 -7.53
N SER A 139 -27.99 -5.18 -8.23
CA SER A 139 -28.69 -3.98 -8.72
C SER A 139 -29.64 -4.28 -9.89
N ASN A 140 -29.29 -5.23 -10.76
CA ASN A 140 -30.19 -5.73 -11.80
C ASN A 140 -31.46 -6.39 -11.24
N SER A 141 -31.49 -6.74 -9.95
CA SER A 141 -32.66 -7.31 -9.26
C SER A 141 -33.46 -6.31 -8.42
N THR A 142 -32.98 -5.08 -8.20
CA THR A 142 -33.62 -4.13 -7.29
C THR A 142 -33.55 -2.70 -7.85
N GLU A 143 -34.61 -2.25 -8.52
CA GLU A 143 -34.79 -0.85 -8.92
C GLU A 143 -35.11 0.01 -7.68
N GLY A 144 -34.13 0.76 -7.16
CA GLY A 144 -34.41 1.72 -6.08
C GLY A 144 -33.23 2.45 -5.43
N VAL A 145 -33.12 3.75 -5.75
CA VAL A 145 -32.68 4.87 -4.89
C VAL A 145 -31.18 5.06 -4.59
N GLY A 146 -30.63 6.15 -5.14
CA GLY A 146 -29.23 6.58 -5.08
C GLY A 146 -28.66 7.06 -3.74
N HIS A 147 -29.27 6.72 -2.59
CA HIS A 147 -28.69 6.98 -1.27
C HIS A 147 -28.02 5.73 -0.67
N PHE A 148 -28.36 4.53 -1.15
CA PHE A 148 -27.74 3.26 -0.70
C PHE A 148 -26.35 3.01 -1.31
N HIS A 149 -25.98 3.73 -2.37
CA HIS A 149 -24.72 3.49 -3.08
C HIS A 149 -23.47 3.99 -2.32
N ASP A 150 -23.56 5.08 -1.54
CA ASP A 150 -22.38 5.62 -0.86
C ASP A 150 -21.96 4.79 0.36
N GLU A 151 -22.93 4.25 1.11
CA GLU A 151 -22.67 3.35 2.22
C GLU A 151 -22.11 2.01 1.72
N SER A 152 -22.66 1.48 0.61
CA SER A 152 -22.12 0.30 -0.11
C SER A 152 -20.65 0.50 -0.52
N ARG A 153 -20.29 1.66 -1.10
CA ARG A 153 -18.91 1.92 -1.53
C ARG A 153 -17.92 2.01 -0.36
N LEU A 154 -18.32 2.65 0.73
CA LEU A 154 -17.50 2.72 1.94
C LEU A 154 -17.33 1.35 2.59
N GLU A 155 -18.38 0.53 2.66
CA GLU A 155 -18.32 -0.84 3.16
C GLU A 155 -17.36 -1.71 2.34
N LYS A 156 -17.37 -1.56 1.00
CA LYS A 156 -16.45 -2.28 0.11
C LYS A 156 -15.01 -1.90 0.38
N ALA A 157 -14.75 -0.59 0.47
CA ALA A 157 -13.44 -0.07 0.81
C ALA A 157 -12.99 -0.61 2.17
N ASN A 158 -13.88 -0.61 3.18
CA ASN A 158 -13.60 -1.14 4.51
C ASN A 158 -13.20 -2.62 4.47
N ALA A 159 -13.91 -3.46 3.72
CA ALA A 159 -13.57 -4.89 3.60
C ALA A 159 -12.18 -5.11 2.98
N VAL A 160 -11.81 -4.32 1.97
CA VAL A 160 -10.47 -4.37 1.35
C VAL A 160 -9.40 -3.86 2.33
N ILE A 161 -9.68 -2.77 3.04
CA ILE A 161 -8.79 -2.23 4.08
C ILE A 161 -8.58 -3.21 5.23
N ASP A 162 -9.60 -3.98 5.60
CA ASP A 162 -9.49 -5.01 6.64
C ASP A 162 -8.54 -6.14 6.23
N ILE A 163 -8.65 -6.64 5.00
CA ILE A 163 -7.71 -7.64 4.47
C ILE A 163 -6.29 -7.07 4.43
N MET A 164 -6.13 -5.86 3.87
CA MET A 164 -4.84 -5.20 3.77
C MET A 164 -4.22 -5.02 5.16
N SER A 165 -4.98 -4.50 6.12
CA SER A 165 -4.49 -4.18 7.46
C SER A 165 -4.10 -5.45 8.20
N SER A 166 -4.92 -6.50 8.15
CA SER A 166 -4.59 -7.81 8.73
C SER A 166 -3.32 -8.40 8.13
N ALA A 167 -3.15 -8.33 6.80
CA ALA A 167 -1.99 -8.90 6.12
C ALA A 167 -0.70 -8.09 6.34
N LEU A 168 -0.76 -6.76 6.23
CA LEU A 168 0.42 -5.88 6.43
C LEU A 168 0.85 -5.83 7.90
N SER A 169 -0.07 -6.04 8.84
CA SER A 169 0.30 -6.17 10.27
C SER A 169 1.21 -7.36 10.52
N LEU A 170 1.09 -8.45 9.75
CA LEU A 170 2.01 -9.58 9.84
C LEU A 170 3.43 -9.18 9.42
N VAL A 171 3.58 -8.30 8.42
CA VAL A 171 4.89 -7.80 7.95
C VAL A 171 5.57 -6.97 9.04
N ALA A 172 4.81 -6.12 9.73
CA ALA A 172 5.31 -5.36 10.87
C ALA A 172 5.65 -6.29 12.06
N GLN A 173 4.83 -7.31 12.32
CA GLN A 173 5.05 -8.28 13.41
C GLN A 173 6.30 -9.14 13.24
N ILE A 174 6.62 -9.56 12.01
CA ILE A 174 7.89 -10.28 11.74
C ILE A 174 9.11 -9.35 11.74
N ASN A 175 8.90 -8.04 11.98
CA ASN A 175 9.91 -7.00 11.96
C ASN A 175 10.76 -7.05 10.68
N GLU A 176 10.10 -7.00 9.52
CA GLU A 176 10.79 -6.96 8.23
C GLU A 176 11.81 -5.80 8.18
N THR A 177 13.02 -6.11 7.74
CA THR A 177 14.14 -5.15 7.68
C THR A 177 14.52 -4.80 6.25
N ASP A 178 14.05 -5.58 5.27
CA ASP A 178 14.33 -5.31 3.87
C ASP A 178 13.62 -4.05 3.39
N ARG A 179 14.40 -3.06 2.96
CA ARG A 179 13.88 -1.77 2.51
C ARG A 179 12.92 -1.89 1.34
N MET A 180 13.16 -2.79 0.39
CA MET A 180 12.28 -2.94 -0.77
C MET A 180 10.92 -3.51 -0.36
N ASN A 181 10.91 -4.45 0.60
CA ASN A 181 9.67 -4.97 1.16
C ASN A 181 8.90 -3.89 1.93
N ILE A 182 9.58 -3.07 2.73
CA ILE A 182 8.94 -1.97 3.47
C ILE A 182 8.37 -0.92 2.51
N LEU A 183 9.11 -0.56 1.46
CA LEU A 183 8.63 0.36 0.43
C LEU A 183 7.43 -0.20 -0.32
N LYS A 184 7.44 -1.51 -0.65
CA LYS A 184 6.31 -2.15 -1.32
C LYS A 184 5.08 -2.24 -0.40
N MET A 185 5.28 -2.46 0.91
CA MET A 185 4.21 -2.38 1.90
C MET A 185 3.57 -0.98 1.92
N CYS A 186 4.38 0.09 1.89
CA CYS A 186 3.88 1.47 1.83
C CYS A 186 3.12 1.74 0.51
N ASP A 187 3.62 1.23 -0.61
CA ASP A 187 2.96 1.34 -1.92
C ASP A 187 1.58 0.66 -1.93
N VAL A 188 1.47 -0.55 -1.36
CA VAL A 188 0.18 -1.24 -1.18
C VAL A 188 -0.75 -0.41 -0.29
N LEU A 189 -0.24 0.09 0.84
CA LEU A 189 -1.00 0.91 1.78
C LEU A 189 -1.59 2.17 1.11
N PHE A 190 -0.76 2.94 0.42
CA PHE A 190 -1.20 4.16 -0.27
C PHE A 190 -2.13 3.87 -1.44
N SER A 191 -1.93 2.77 -2.16
CA SER A 191 -2.80 2.36 -3.26
C SER A 191 -4.21 1.97 -2.81
N GLN A 192 -4.40 1.61 -1.54
CA GLN A 192 -5.74 1.37 -0.98
C GLN A 192 -6.35 2.63 -0.33
N LEU A 193 -5.54 3.49 0.28
CA LEU A 193 -6.03 4.65 1.03
C LEU A 193 -6.24 5.90 0.19
N CYS A 194 -5.40 6.11 -0.83
CA CYS A 194 -5.35 7.37 -1.56
C CYS A 194 -6.22 7.34 -2.81
N LEU A 195 -7.00 8.40 -3.00
CA LEU A 195 -7.81 8.65 -4.20
C LEU A 195 -7.19 9.80 -4.99
N LYS A 196 -6.92 9.59 -6.28
CA LYS A 196 -6.39 10.66 -7.15
C LYS A 196 -7.48 11.70 -7.42
N VAL A 197 -7.14 12.97 -7.27
CA VAL A 197 -8.02 14.09 -7.64
C VAL A 197 -7.73 14.42 -9.10
N LEU A 198 -8.70 14.17 -9.99
CA LEU A 198 -8.60 14.67 -11.35
C LEU A 198 -8.82 16.19 -11.35
N PRO A 199 -7.94 16.99 -11.99
CA PRO A 199 -8.14 18.44 -12.07
C PRO A 199 -9.44 18.74 -12.85
N ALA A 200 -10.26 19.63 -12.28
CA ALA A 200 -11.59 20.00 -12.80
C ALA A 200 -11.59 20.67 -14.19
N THR A 201 -10.43 20.93 -14.79
CA THR A 201 -10.29 21.47 -16.16
C THR A 201 -10.47 20.43 -17.26
N ALA A 202 -10.65 19.15 -16.94
CA ALA A 202 -10.99 18.09 -17.88
C ALA A 202 -12.48 17.69 -17.76
N MET A 203 -13.40 18.63 -17.95
CA MET A 203 -14.80 18.30 -18.27
C MET A 203 -15.04 18.58 -19.75
N PRO A 204 -15.46 17.59 -20.57
CA PRO A 204 -15.90 17.86 -21.92
C PRO A 204 -17.25 18.58 -21.82
N PHE A 205 -17.27 19.83 -22.25
CA PHE A 205 -18.51 20.60 -22.34
C PHE A 205 -19.45 19.94 -23.34
N ARG A 206 -20.68 19.66 -22.89
CA ARG A 206 -21.76 18.98 -23.60
C ARG A 206 -22.58 19.98 -24.41
N ASP A 207 -22.82 19.67 -25.69
CA ASP A 207 -24.07 19.86 -26.46
C ASP A 207 -23.77 19.54 -27.94
N ALA A 208 -24.55 18.79 -28.73
CA ALA A 208 -25.86 18.16 -28.57
C ALA A 208 -26.05 17.05 -29.64
N MET A 209 -27.02 16.16 -29.34
CA MET A 209 -27.72 15.21 -30.23
C MET A 209 -27.09 13.85 -30.54
N HIS A 210 -27.66 12.84 -29.87
CA HIS A 210 -28.01 11.50 -30.36
C HIS A 210 -27.14 10.90 -31.47
N ASP A 211 -26.23 10.00 -31.09
CA ASP A 211 -26.42 8.62 -31.53
C ASP A 211 -25.78 7.64 -30.53
N ASP A 212 -26.55 6.59 -30.26
CA ASP A 212 -26.29 5.51 -29.32
C ASP A 212 -25.08 4.67 -29.78
N LYS A 213 -24.10 4.46 -28.89
CA LYS A 213 -23.15 3.33 -28.95
C LYS A 213 -22.34 3.20 -27.65
N SER A 214 -22.90 2.39 -26.76
CA SER A 214 -22.22 1.42 -25.89
C SER A 214 -20.69 1.30 -26.10
N PHE A 215 -19.91 1.71 -25.08
CA PHE A 215 -18.51 1.32 -24.95
C PHE A 215 -18.43 -0.11 -24.40
N ASN A 216 -18.50 -1.09 -25.30
CA ASN A 216 -18.06 -2.45 -25.02
C ASN A 216 -16.54 -2.52 -25.20
N CYS A 217 -15.78 -2.65 -24.12
CA CYS A 217 -14.37 -3.05 -24.19
C CYS A 217 -14.30 -4.58 -24.24
N SER A 218 -14.50 -5.13 -25.43
CA SER A 218 -14.15 -6.50 -25.76
C SER A 218 -13.43 -6.47 -27.09
N ASP A 219 -12.11 -6.63 -27.10
CA ASP A 219 -11.40 -6.96 -28.33
C ASP A 219 -10.28 -7.97 -28.04
N TRP A 220 -10.71 -9.22 -27.86
CA TRP A 220 -9.87 -10.40 -28.07
C TRP A 220 -10.41 -11.15 -29.29
N ASN A 221 -9.54 -11.24 -30.31
CA ASN A 221 -9.47 -12.21 -31.41
C ASN A 221 -10.30 -12.05 -32.70
N LYS A 222 -9.57 -11.87 -33.82
CA LYS A 222 -9.54 -12.76 -35.03
C LYS A 222 -8.35 -12.33 -35.92
N LYS A 223 -7.26 -13.12 -36.03
CA LYS A 223 -6.96 -14.29 -36.89
C LYS A 223 -6.43 -13.99 -38.33
N VAL A 224 -5.14 -14.30 -38.49
CA VAL A 224 -4.41 -14.95 -39.63
C VAL A 224 -4.19 -14.16 -40.93
N ASP A 225 -2.94 -13.81 -41.24
CA ASP A 225 -2.18 -14.50 -42.30
C ASP A 225 -0.64 -14.40 -42.14
N ALA A 226 0.07 -15.30 -42.82
CA ALA A 226 1.37 -15.90 -42.56
C ALA A 226 2.66 -15.02 -42.64
N GLY A 227 3.70 -15.45 -41.90
CA GLY A 227 5.12 -15.23 -42.26
C GLY A 227 6.04 -14.72 -41.14
N ASP A 228 6.88 -15.63 -40.62
CA ASP A 228 8.20 -15.42 -39.99
C ASP A 228 8.36 -14.71 -38.62
N HIS A 229 8.56 -15.54 -37.60
CA HIS A 229 9.55 -15.49 -36.51
C HIS A 229 10.15 -14.13 -36.05
N GLN A 230 9.69 -13.63 -34.89
CA GLN A 230 10.55 -13.11 -33.81
C GLN A 230 9.73 -12.84 -32.52
N PRO A 231 10.11 -13.36 -31.33
CA PRO A 231 9.43 -13.00 -30.10
C PRO A 231 9.89 -11.61 -29.62
N LEU A 232 8.93 -10.71 -29.48
CA LEU A 232 9.05 -9.37 -28.91
C LEU A 232 9.50 -9.49 -27.44
N LYS A 233 10.67 -8.90 -27.17
CA LYS A 233 11.33 -8.81 -25.87
C LYS A 233 10.53 -7.85 -24.98
N GLU A 234 9.84 -8.37 -23.96
CA GLU A 234 9.34 -7.54 -22.84
C GLU A 234 10.55 -7.10 -22.01
N ASN A 235 10.80 -5.81 -21.98
CA ASN A 235 12.01 -5.22 -21.41
C ASN A 235 12.08 -5.43 -19.90
N CYS A 236 13.06 -6.25 -19.52
CA CYS A 236 13.68 -6.32 -18.21
C CYS A 236 14.36 -4.98 -17.90
N TRP A 237 14.22 -4.50 -16.66
CA TRP A 237 14.89 -3.31 -16.15
C TRP A 237 16.41 -3.41 -16.37
N GLU A 238 16.95 -2.56 -17.25
CA GLU A 238 18.38 -2.27 -17.37
C GLU A 238 18.61 -0.86 -16.82
N GLU A 239 19.40 -0.78 -15.74
CA GLU A 239 20.01 0.47 -15.28
C GLU A 239 21.00 0.95 -16.35
N SER A 240 20.77 2.16 -16.88
CA SER A 240 21.77 2.87 -17.68
C SER A 240 22.00 4.23 -17.05
N MET A 241 23.14 4.34 -16.36
CA MET A 241 23.84 5.60 -16.18
C MET A 241 24.23 6.14 -17.57
N GLU A 242 23.88 7.38 -17.87
CA GLU A 242 24.83 8.37 -18.43
C GLU A 242 24.18 9.74 -18.60
N ASP A 243 24.91 10.75 -18.16
CA ASP A 243 24.67 12.17 -18.32
C ASP A 243 24.39 12.56 -19.77
N ASN A 244 23.43 13.47 -19.98
CA ASN A 244 23.71 14.64 -20.80
C ASN A 244 22.74 15.80 -20.56
N ASN A 245 23.32 16.92 -20.17
CA ASN A 245 22.76 18.27 -20.18
C ASN A 245 21.96 18.56 -21.45
N LYS A 246 20.75 19.12 -21.28
CA LYS A 246 20.21 20.19 -22.14
C LYS A 246 19.06 20.92 -21.44
N PHE A 247 19.31 22.19 -21.13
CA PHE A 247 18.31 23.19 -20.78
C PHE A 247 17.29 23.35 -21.91
N GLY A 248 16.01 23.42 -21.57
CA GLY A 248 14.94 23.73 -22.51
C GLY A 248 13.58 23.86 -21.81
N ASN A 249 13.18 25.11 -21.58
CA ASN A 249 11.92 25.54 -20.98
C ASN A 249 10.72 25.10 -21.85
N GLY A 250 9.69 24.53 -21.23
CA GLY A 250 8.43 24.18 -21.89
C GLY A 250 7.52 23.40 -20.95
N ASP A 251 6.50 24.08 -20.43
CA ASP A 251 5.41 23.52 -19.63
C ASP A 251 4.73 22.38 -20.40
N ASN A 252 5.15 21.16 -20.12
CA ASN A 252 4.44 19.95 -20.49
C ASN A 252 3.73 19.46 -19.23
N PRO A 253 2.41 19.20 -19.22
CA PRO A 253 1.76 18.57 -18.09
C PRO A 253 2.16 17.09 -18.10
N GLY A 254 3.38 16.81 -17.66
CA GLY A 254 3.90 15.47 -17.48
C GLY A 254 3.10 14.77 -16.40
N PHE A 255 1.99 14.14 -16.78
CA PHE A 255 1.38 13.05 -16.01
C PHE A 255 2.26 11.79 -16.14
N GLU A 256 3.54 11.93 -15.83
CA GLU A 256 4.49 10.83 -15.77
C GLU A 256 4.77 10.51 -14.29
N THR A 257 4.29 9.33 -13.86
CA THR A 257 4.92 8.49 -12.81
C THR A 257 5.14 9.09 -11.40
N ALA A 258 4.39 10.10 -10.97
CA ALA A 258 4.45 10.52 -9.56
C ALA A 258 3.81 9.47 -8.62
N SER A 259 4.52 9.10 -7.54
CA SER A 259 4.00 8.16 -6.54
C SER A 259 2.80 8.73 -5.76
N MET A 260 1.96 7.86 -5.18
CA MET A 260 0.79 8.31 -4.41
C MET A 260 1.17 9.20 -3.20
N ALA A 261 2.33 8.96 -2.59
CA ALA A 261 2.87 9.82 -1.53
C ALA A 261 3.16 11.23 -2.04
N ALA A 262 3.85 11.33 -3.18
CA ALA A 262 4.15 12.63 -3.79
C ALA A 262 2.87 13.37 -4.22
N LEU A 263 1.89 12.65 -4.77
CA LEU A 263 0.59 13.22 -5.14
C LEU A 263 -0.17 13.76 -3.91
N LEU A 264 -0.13 13.04 -2.79
CA LEU A 264 -0.78 13.46 -1.55
C LEU A 264 -0.13 14.73 -0.98
N LEU A 265 1.20 14.78 -0.91
CA LEU A 265 1.93 15.97 -0.46
C LEU A 265 1.69 17.19 -1.36
N ARG A 266 1.36 16.97 -2.65
CA ARG A 266 1.01 18.03 -3.62
C ARG A 266 -0.47 18.41 -3.59
N GLY A 267 -1.30 17.75 -2.76
CA GLY A 267 -2.76 17.95 -2.75
C GLY A 267 -3.47 17.44 -4.01
N GLN A 268 -2.83 16.57 -4.79
CA GLN A 268 -3.37 15.92 -5.99
C GLN A 268 -3.96 14.53 -5.68
N ALA A 269 -3.83 14.07 -4.45
CA ALA A 269 -4.53 12.91 -3.92
C ALA A 269 -5.15 13.26 -2.56
N ILE A 270 -6.27 12.62 -2.24
CA ILE A 270 -6.96 12.74 -0.96
C ILE A 270 -7.04 11.39 -0.28
N VAL A 271 -7.12 11.41 1.05
CA VAL A 271 -7.33 10.21 1.85
C VAL A 271 -8.54 10.45 2.76
N PRO A 272 -9.64 9.68 2.59
CA PRO A 272 -10.79 9.76 3.47
C PRO A 272 -10.42 9.36 4.91
N MET A 273 -10.73 10.21 5.88
CA MET A 273 -10.39 9.97 7.29
C MET A 273 -11.06 8.71 7.85
N GLN A 274 -12.21 8.32 7.31
CA GLN A 274 -12.91 7.08 7.64
C GLN A 274 -12.04 5.84 7.36
N LEU A 275 -11.24 5.86 6.30
CA LEU A 275 -10.33 4.76 5.98
C LEU A 275 -9.09 4.81 6.88
N VAL A 276 -8.55 6.01 7.13
CA VAL A 276 -7.40 6.18 8.05
C VAL A 276 -7.73 5.67 9.44
N ALA A 277 -8.92 6.00 9.96
CA ALA A 277 -9.38 5.58 11.28
C ALA A 277 -9.43 4.04 11.44
N ARG A 278 -9.63 3.31 10.34
CA ARG A 278 -9.72 1.85 10.33
C ARG A 278 -8.36 1.15 10.27
N VAL A 279 -7.32 1.82 9.80
CA VAL A 279 -5.97 1.28 9.71
C VAL A 279 -5.29 1.31 11.09
N PRO A 280 -4.65 0.20 11.55
CA PRO A 280 -3.87 0.19 12.78
C PRO A 280 -2.73 1.21 12.75
N ALA A 281 -2.48 1.90 13.87
CA ALA A 281 -1.44 2.93 13.95
C ALA A 281 -0.05 2.37 13.61
N ALA A 282 0.21 1.10 13.98
CA ALA A 282 1.41 0.36 13.62
C ALA A 282 1.76 0.40 12.12
N LEU A 283 0.77 0.41 11.23
CA LEU A 283 1.05 0.47 9.78
C LEU A 283 1.49 1.86 9.30
N PHE A 284 1.41 2.89 10.14
CA PHE A 284 1.94 4.21 9.86
C PHE A 284 3.27 4.47 10.58
N TYR A 285 3.34 4.25 11.90
CA TYR A 285 4.55 4.59 12.66
C TYR A 285 5.70 3.60 12.44
N TRP A 286 5.42 2.30 12.30
CA TRP A 286 6.48 1.30 12.13
C TRP A 286 7.30 1.55 10.84
N PRO A 287 6.69 1.65 9.63
CA PRO A 287 7.47 1.92 8.43
C PRO A 287 8.07 3.33 8.42
N LEU A 288 7.43 4.30 9.11
CA LEU A 288 8.03 5.62 9.34
C LEU A 288 9.38 5.43 10.02
N ILE A 289 9.47 4.76 11.17
CA ILE A 289 10.75 4.60 11.88
C ILE A 289 11.77 3.79 11.06
N GLN A 290 11.37 2.67 10.44
CA GLN A 290 12.30 1.82 9.67
C GLN A 290 12.97 2.55 8.50
N LEU A 291 12.28 3.54 7.93
CA LEU A 291 12.79 4.30 6.78
C LEU A 291 13.67 5.51 7.19
N ALA A 292 14.01 5.70 8.47
CA ALA A 292 14.72 6.90 8.95
C ALA A 292 16.12 7.06 8.36
N GLY A 293 16.94 6.02 8.39
CA GLY A 293 18.32 6.08 7.86
C GLY A 293 18.40 6.29 6.34
N ALA A 294 17.27 6.26 5.64
CA ALA A 294 17.17 6.36 4.20
C ALA A 294 16.80 7.77 3.70
N ALA A 295 16.35 8.65 4.59
CA ALA A 295 15.95 10.02 4.25
C ALA A 295 17.12 10.98 4.54
N THR A 296 17.85 11.35 3.49
CA THR A 296 18.97 12.30 3.60
C THR A 296 18.49 13.71 3.28
N ASP A 297 18.16 14.50 4.30
CA ASP A 297 18.13 15.96 4.22
C ASP A 297 18.92 16.52 5.42
N ASN A 298 19.66 17.62 5.23
CA ASN A 298 20.38 18.28 6.34
C ASN A 298 19.44 19.29 7.02
N ILE A 299 18.85 18.88 8.15
CA ILE A 299 17.91 19.66 8.99
C ILE A 299 18.38 21.12 9.22
N ALA A 300 19.67 21.29 9.54
CA ALA A 300 20.23 22.56 10.01
C ALA A 300 20.20 23.68 8.95
N LEU A 301 20.24 23.35 7.66
CA LEU A 301 20.23 24.33 6.57
C LEU A 301 18.81 24.60 6.04
N GLY A 302 17.92 23.61 6.01
CA GLY A 302 16.56 23.75 5.48
C GLY A 302 15.63 24.55 6.40
N VAL A 303 15.71 24.32 7.71
CA VAL A 303 14.81 24.93 8.70
C VAL A 303 15.21 26.37 9.05
N SER A 304 16.51 26.66 9.09
CA SER A 304 17.07 27.99 9.41
C SER A 304 16.74 29.06 8.36
N VAL A 305 16.49 28.65 7.11
CA VAL A 305 16.10 29.53 6.01
C VAL A 305 14.58 29.63 5.80
N GLY A 306 13.76 28.97 6.62
CA GLY A 306 12.30 28.96 6.44
C GLY A 306 11.82 28.16 5.22
N SER A 307 12.67 27.28 4.68
CA SER A 307 12.28 26.39 3.58
C SER A 307 11.37 25.30 4.12
N LYS A 308 10.24 25.06 3.43
CA LYS A 308 9.31 23.96 3.73
C LYS A 308 9.87 22.56 3.42
N GLY A 309 11.19 22.41 3.30
CA GLY A 309 11.87 21.15 2.97
C GLY A 309 11.38 20.58 1.64
N ARG A 310 11.94 21.00 0.50
CA ARG A 310 11.67 20.29 -0.76
C ARG A 310 12.43 18.97 -0.71
N GLY A 311 11.70 17.86 -0.57
CA GLY A 311 12.28 16.53 -0.61
C GLY A 311 13.02 16.27 -1.92
N ASN A 312 14.07 15.47 -1.85
CA ASN A 312 14.76 14.92 -3.01
C ASN A 312 13.77 14.09 -3.84
N LEU A 313 13.69 14.34 -5.16
CA LEU A 313 12.94 13.59 -6.20
C LEU A 313 11.51 13.11 -5.84
N PRO A 314 10.48 13.40 -6.67
CA PRO A 314 9.11 12.99 -6.39
C PRO A 314 8.99 11.48 -6.12
N GLY A 315 8.48 11.11 -4.94
CA GLY A 315 8.29 9.71 -4.54
C GLY A 315 9.49 9.04 -3.87
N ALA A 316 10.51 9.81 -3.50
CA ALA A 316 11.58 9.31 -2.65
C ALA A 316 11.09 8.86 -1.27
N THR A 317 11.97 8.15 -0.55
CA THR A 317 11.68 7.66 0.81
C THR A 317 11.29 8.78 1.78
N SER A 318 11.80 9.99 1.58
CA SER A 318 11.42 11.18 2.35
C SER A 318 9.95 11.56 2.13
N ASP A 319 9.43 11.51 0.89
CA ASP A 319 8.00 11.77 0.58
C ASP A 319 7.09 10.72 1.23
N ILE A 320 7.53 9.46 1.22
CA ILE A 320 6.82 8.36 1.86
C ILE A 320 6.74 8.60 3.38
N ARG A 321 7.85 8.94 4.03
CA ARG A 321 7.89 9.24 5.47
C ARG A 321 7.02 10.42 5.86
N ALA A 322 7.13 11.54 5.14
CA ALA A 322 6.30 12.71 5.41
C ALA A 322 4.80 12.36 5.27
N THR A 323 4.44 11.56 4.26
CA THR A 323 3.06 11.08 4.07
C THR A 323 2.61 10.16 5.20
N LEU A 324 3.43 9.18 5.60
CA LEU A 324 3.13 8.28 6.73
C LEU A 324 2.90 9.07 8.02
N LEU A 325 3.73 10.08 8.29
CA LEU A 325 3.56 10.94 9.47
C LEU A 325 2.25 11.74 9.41
N LEU A 326 1.90 12.30 8.26
CA LEU A 326 0.63 13.03 8.11
C LEU A 326 -0.59 12.11 8.33
N LEU A 327 -0.54 10.87 7.82
CA LEU A 327 -1.57 9.87 8.06
C LEU A 327 -1.64 9.47 9.53
N LEU A 328 -0.48 9.29 10.19
CA LEU A 328 -0.40 8.98 11.62
C LEU A 328 -0.99 10.12 12.46
N ILE A 329 -0.66 11.37 12.15
CA ILE A 329 -1.24 12.56 12.80
C ILE A 329 -2.76 12.56 12.61
N GLY A 330 -3.24 12.28 11.40
CA GLY A 330 -4.68 12.15 11.13
C GLY A 330 -5.35 11.08 12.00
N LYS A 331 -4.74 9.89 12.07
CA LYS A 331 -5.19 8.78 12.94
C LYS A 331 -5.22 9.17 14.42
N CYS A 332 -4.14 9.75 14.94
CA CYS A 332 -4.05 10.17 16.34
C CYS A 332 -5.00 11.33 16.70
N THR A 333 -5.34 12.17 15.73
CA THR A 333 -6.32 13.25 15.91
C THR A 333 -7.75 12.70 15.96
N ALA A 334 -8.06 11.69 15.14
CA ALA A 334 -9.37 11.06 15.09
C ALA A 334 -9.60 10.05 16.22
N ASP A 335 -8.53 9.44 16.73
CA ASP A 335 -8.56 8.34 17.69
C ASP A 335 -7.52 8.56 18.81
N PRO A 336 -7.93 9.04 20.00
CA PRO A 336 -7.04 9.24 21.13
C PRO A 336 -6.36 7.96 21.63
N ALA A 337 -6.96 6.77 21.42
CA ALA A 337 -6.33 5.51 21.80
C ALA A 337 -5.10 5.23 20.92
N ALA A 338 -5.18 5.55 19.63
CA ALA A 338 -4.05 5.44 18.72
C ALA A 338 -2.89 6.39 19.09
N PHE A 339 -3.20 7.59 19.62
CA PHE A 339 -2.18 8.50 20.12
C PHE A 339 -1.42 7.89 21.32
N GLN A 340 -2.12 7.23 22.24
CA GLN A 340 -1.48 6.54 23.37
C GLN A 340 -0.71 5.29 22.90
N GLU A 341 -1.25 4.52 21.95
CA GLU A 341 -0.61 3.34 21.36
C GLU A 341 0.80 3.64 20.82
N VAL A 342 0.97 4.80 20.16
CA VAL A 342 2.28 5.16 19.56
C VAL A 342 3.29 5.72 20.56
N GLY A 343 2.93 5.89 21.84
CA GLY A 343 3.80 6.50 22.86
C GLY A 343 3.48 7.96 23.16
N GLY A 344 2.33 8.48 22.71
CA GLY A 344 1.84 9.81 23.06
C GLY A 344 2.76 10.94 22.62
N GLU A 345 2.92 11.95 23.48
CA GLU A 345 3.69 13.15 23.15
C GLU A 345 5.18 12.85 22.96
N GLU A 346 5.73 11.91 23.73
CA GLU A 346 7.16 11.55 23.70
C GLU A 346 7.60 11.09 22.31
N PHE A 347 6.80 10.24 21.66
CA PHE A 347 7.05 9.79 20.29
C PHE A 347 7.21 10.95 19.31
N PHE A 348 6.30 11.93 19.35
CA PHE A 348 6.38 13.09 18.45
C PHE A 348 7.52 14.04 18.84
N ARG A 349 7.87 14.14 20.12
CA ARG A 349 9.04 14.91 20.58
C ARG A 349 10.35 14.32 20.04
N GLU A 350 10.50 13.00 20.01
CA GLU A 350 11.67 12.34 19.41
C GLU A 350 11.82 12.65 17.92
N LEU A 351 10.70 12.74 17.18
CA LEU A 351 10.69 13.11 15.75
C LEU A 351 11.14 14.56 15.48
N LEU A 352 11.31 15.41 16.50
CA LEU A 352 11.90 16.74 16.32
C LEU A 352 13.39 16.66 15.96
N ASP A 353 14.07 15.57 16.33
CA ASP A 353 15.47 15.31 16.01
C ASP A 353 15.66 14.52 14.70
N ASP A 354 14.58 14.33 13.94
CA ASP A 354 14.58 13.55 12.69
C ASP A 354 15.36 14.22 11.55
N THR A 355 16.13 13.44 10.79
CA THR A 355 16.93 13.92 9.65
C THR A 355 16.08 14.57 8.55
N ASP A 356 14.86 14.08 8.33
CA ASP A 356 13.94 14.72 7.39
C ASP A 356 13.29 15.94 8.04
N SER A 357 13.67 17.13 7.55
CA SER A 357 13.12 18.40 8.03
C SER A 357 11.60 18.49 7.99
N ARG A 358 10.92 17.77 7.08
CA ARG A 358 9.45 17.74 7.03
C ARG A 358 8.85 16.89 8.13
N VAL A 359 9.52 15.80 8.52
CA VAL A 359 9.10 14.97 9.65
C VAL A 359 9.14 15.80 10.93
N ALA A 360 10.26 16.49 11.19
CA ALA A 360 10.38 17.41 12.32
C ALA A 360 9.35 18.56 12.27
N TYR A 361 9.14 19.16 11.09
CA TYR A 361 8.17 20.24 10.91
C TYR A 361 6.72 19.79 11.16
N HIS A 362 6.28 18.68 10.57
CA HIS A 362 4.92 18.17 10.78
C HIS A 362 4.69 17.71 12.21
N SER A 363 5.71 17.08 12.84
CA SER A 363 5.65 16.69 14.25
C SER A 363 5.48 17.92 15.17
N SER A 364 6.31 18.95 14.97
CA SER A 364 6.22 20.19 15.75
C SER A 364 4.88 20.91 15.57
N THR A 365 4.35 20.94 14.34
CA THR A 365 3.03 21.53 14.06
C THR A 365 1.92 20.79 14.81
N PHE A 366 1.99 19.46 14.85
CA PHE A 366 1.01 18.64 15.57
C PHE A 366 1.07 18.89 17.08
N LEU A 367 2.27 18.85 17.68
CA LEU A 367 2.49 19.13 19.10
C LEU A 367 2.00 20.53 19.48
N LEU A 368 2.38 21.55 18.69
CA LEU A 368 1.96 22.92 18.90
C LEU A 368 0.44 23.07 18.88
N LYS A 369 -0.22 22.48 17.88
CA LYS A 369 -1.68 22.51 17.78
C LYS A 369 -2.32 21.87 19.01
N ARG A 370 -1.80 20.74 19.51
CA ARG A 370 -2.31 20.09 20.72
C ARG A 370 -2.13 20.96 21.96
N MET A 371 -0.93 21.52 22.18
CA MET A 371 -0.69 22.43 23.31
C MET A 371 -1.64 23.63 23.29
N MET A 372 -1.91 24.19 22.11
CA MET A 372 -2.86 25.29 21.95
C MET A 372 -4.31 24.90 22.30
N THR A 373 -4.72 23.66 22.02
CA THR A 373 -6.11 23.20 22.22
C THR A 373 -6.35 22.55 23.58
N GLU A 374 -5.37 21.80 24.09
CA GLU A 374 -5.52 20.96 25.29
C GLU A 374 -4.94 21.63 26.54
N GLU A 375 -3.87 22.42 26.39
CA GLU A 375 -3.14 23.06 27.49
C GLU A 375 -3.00 24.58 27.28
N SER A 376 -4.09 25.22 26.82
CA SER A 376 -4.06 26.61 26.35
C SER A 376 -3.48 27.62 27.35
N GLU A 377 -3.77 27.49 28.65
CA GLU A 377 -3.24 28.38 29.70
C GLU A 377 -1.73 28.21 29.91
N SER A 378 -1.25 26.96 29.89
CA SER A 378 0.17 26.64 30.02
C SER A 378 0.93 27.17 28.79
N TYR A 379 0.37 26.92 27.61
CA TYR A 379 0.88 27.42 26.34
C TYR A 379 0.96 28.95 26.32
N GLN A 380 -0.08 29.67 26.73
CA GLN A 380 -0.07 31.13 26.76
C GLN A 380 1.02 31.70 27.66
N ARG A 381 1.21 31.13 28.86
CA ARG A 381 2.29 31.54 29.78
C ARG A 381 3.67 31.32 29.16
N MET A 382 3.93 30.14 28.61
CA MET A 382 5.21 29.83 27.97
C MET A 382 5.44 30.68 26.71
N LEU A 383 4.38 30.98 25.94
CA LEU A 383 4.46 31.84 24.77
C LEU A 383 4.87 33.26 25.12
N HIS A 384 4.36 33.84 26.21
CA HIS A 384 4.80 35.16 26.66
C HIS A 384 6.30 35.20 26.98
N SER A 385 6.81 34.18 27.66
CA SER A 385 8.25 34.03 27.92
C SER A 385 9.05 33.88 26.62
N LEU A 386 8.53 33.10 25.67
CA LEU A 386 9.17 32.92 24.36
C LEU A 386 9.22 34.22 23.55
N VAL A 387 8.15 35.02 23.56
CA VAL A 387 8.10 36.33 22.90
C VAL A 387 9.12 37.29 23.51
N SER A 388 9.22 37.34 24.84
CA SER A 388 10.24 38.15 25.53
C SER A 388 11.65 37.75 25.09
N ARG A 389 11.94 36.44 25.00
CA ARG A 389 13.24 35.93 24.52
C ARG A 389 13.47 36.25 23.04
N ALA A 390 12.46 36.15 22.19
CA ALA A 390 12.56 36.49 20.77
C ALA A 390 12.87 37.98 20.57
N GLN A 391 12.27 38.86 21.37
CA GLN A 391 12.57 40.30 21.37
C GLN A 391 13.99 40.60 21.86
N GLN A 392 14.43 39.97 22.96
CA GLN A 392 15.79 40.14 23.49
C GLN A 392 16.87 39.66 22.53
N SER A 393 16.60 38.60 21.76
CA SER A 393 17.53 38.03 20.79
C SER A 393 17.37 38.58 19.36
N ASN A 394 16.41 39.48 19.14
CA ASN A 394 16.04 40.02 17.82
C ASN A 394 15.81 38.92 16.76
N ASN A 395 15.11 37.84 17.14
CA ASN A 395 14.90 36.67 16.29
C ASN A 395 13.41 36.32 16.17
N GLU A 396 12.71 37.01 15.26
CA GLU A 396 11.28 36.83 14.99
C GLU A 396 10.92 35.42 14.48
N LYS A 397 11.87 34.71 13.86
CA LYS A 397 11.67 33.35 13.33
C LYS A 397 11.30 32.34 14.41
N LEU A 398 11.63 32.61 15.67
CA LEU A 398 11.24 31.79 16.82
C LEU A 398 9.71 31.67 16.98
N LEU A 399 8.95 32.63 16.45
CA LEU A 399 7.49 32.67 16.56
C LEU A 399 6.78 32.22 15.28
N GLU A 400 7.42 32.35 14.11
CA GLU A 400 6.82 31.97 12.82
C GLU A 400 6.94 30.49 12.49
N ASN A 401 8.03 29.85 12.92
CA ASN A 401 8.31 28.47 12.59
C ASN A 401 7.87 27.53 13.73
N PRO A 402 6.88 26.65 13.52
CA PRO A 402 6.39 25.72 14.56
C PRO A 402 7.48 24.88 15.21
N TYR A 403 8.51 24.50 14.46
CA TYR A 403 9.63 23.74 14.96
C TYR A 403 10.47 24.55 15.95
N LEU A 404 10.84 25.78 15.57
CA LEU A 404 11.61 26.67 16.44
C LEU A 404 10.80 27.06 17.68
N GLN A 405 9.49 27.26 17.51
CA GLN A 405 8.59 27.58 18.60
C GLN A 405 8.54 26.44 19.63
N ILE A 406 8.28 25.20 19.19
CA ILE A 406 8.25 24.04 20.09
C ILE A 406 9.59 23.78 20.75
N ARG A 407 10.71 23.83 20.01
CA ARG A 407 12.05 23.71 20.61
C ARG A 407 12.28 24.78 21.67
N GLY A 408 11.85 26.00 21.40
CA GLY A 408 11.94 27.11 22.33
C GLY A 408 11.09 26.89 23.59
N LEU A 409 9.85 26.41 23.44
CA LEU A 409 8.95 26.11 24.56
C LEU A 409 9.48 24.96 25.43
N ILE A 410 10.00 23.89 24.82
CA ILE A 410 10.58 22.75 25.54
C ILE A 410 11.81 23.20 26.36
N GLN A 411 12.66 24.06 25.81
CA GLN A 411 13.79 24.62 26.55
C GLN A 411 13.32 25.41 27.78
N LEU A 412 12.30 26.27 27.61
CA LEU A 412 11.74 27.08 28.71
C LEU A 412 11.04 26.23 29.78
N ALA A 413 10.51 25.05 29.42
CA ALA A 413 9.88 24.14 30.38
C ALA A 413 10.90 23.36 31.22
N ASN A 414 12.14 23.26 30.75
CA ASN A 414 13.25 22.56 31.41
C ASN A 414 14.18 23.51 32.20
N GLU A 415 13.99 24.83 32.06
CA GLU A 415 14.60 25.90 32.86
C GLU A 415 13.80 26.15 34.13
#